data_AF-A0A7W7EZL3-F1
#
_entry.id   AF-A0A7W7EZL3-F1
#
_cell.length_a   1.000
_cell.length_b   1.000
_cell.length_c   1.000
_cell.angle_alpha   90.00
_cell.angle_beta   90.00
_cell.angle_gamma   90.00
#
_symmetry.space_group_name_H-M   'P 1'
#
loop_
_entity.id
_entity.type
_entity.pdbx_description
1 polymer ?
#
loop_
_entity_poly.entity_id
_entity_poly.type
_entity_poly.pdbx_seq_one_letter_code
_entity_poly.pdbx_strand_id
1 'polypeptide(L)'
;MTEEPIAQLRRLLIEEHGIPAADVTNDARIVHDLGIDGDDAAELLQRLHVDFGTDFEALDKQWKLFFNSEGAGWRSILLGIPLLLVCGGAAGIIVGRYGWPKIMAYGLAVTVFFAASWLFSRWFGAELRPLTVSGLAEIIQAGRWPLDPTTVH
;
A
#
# COMPACT_ATOMS: atom_id res chain seq x y z
N MET A 1 -23.00 -6.21 25.15
CA MET A 1 -23.37 -6.92 23.92
C MET A 1 -22.17 -6.77 23.02
N THR A 2 -21.34 -7.80 22.89
CA THR A 2 -20.18 -7.77 21.99
C THR A 2 -20.72 -7.82 20.57
N GLU A 3 -20.63 -6.72 19.82
CA GLU A 3 -20.77 -6.79 18.37
C GLU A 3 -19.75 -7.83 17.85
N GLU A 4 -20.15 -8.65 16.88
CA GLU A 4 -19.20 -9.58 16.25
C GLU A 4 -18.04 -8.77 15.64
N PRO A 5 -16.78 -9.16 15.86
CA PRO A 5 -15.61 -8.46 15.29
C PRO A 5 -15.70 -8.24 13.78
N ILE A 6 -16.35 -9.14 13.05
CA ILE A 6 -16.63 -9.00 11.62
C ILE A 6 -17.53 -7.80 11.33
N ALA A 7 -18.62 -7.62 12.08
CA ALA A 7 -19.58 -6.55 11.83
C ALA A 7 -18.95 -5.18 12.05
N GLN A 8 -18.16 -5.03 13.11
CA GLN A 8 -17.47 -3.78 13.42
C GLN A 8 -16.30 -3.52 12.46
N LEU A 9 -15.52 -4.56 12.09
CA LEU A 9 -14.49 -4.42 11.05
C LEU A 9 -15.08 -3.93 9.72
N ARG A 10 -16.19 -4.54 9.28
CA ARG A 10 -16.91 -4.11 8.08
C ARG A 10 -17.36 -2.65 8.19
N ARG A 11 -17.85 -2.26 9.36
CA ARG A 11 -18.28 -0.90 9.62
C ARG A 11 -17.13 0.10 9.52
N LEU A 12 -15.96 -0.20 10.12
CA LEU A 12 -14.76 0.63 10.00
C LEU A 12 -14.32 0.78 8.54
N LEU A 13 -14.29 -0.32 7.78
CA LEU A 13 -13.92 -0.30 6.36
C LEU A 13 -14.87 0.58 5.51
N ILE A 14 -16.17 0.56 5.81
CA ILE A 14 -17.17 1.33 5.06
C ILE A 14 -17.19 2.80 5.50
N GLU A 15 -17.24 3.06 6.82
CA GLU A 15 -17.47 4.39 7.37
C GLU A 15 -16.19 5.23 7.42
N GLU A 16 -15.06 4.64 7.81
CA GLU A 16 -13.81 5.38 8.02
C GLU A 16 -12.95 5.39 6.76
N HIS A 17 -12.86 4.27 6.03
CA HIS A 17 -12.09 4.19 4.79
C HIS A 17 -12.91 4.42 3.50
N GLY A 18 -14.23 4.64 3.64
CA GLY A 18 -15.09 5.00 2.51
C GLY A 18 -15.27 3.88 1.46
N ILE A 19 -15.00 2.62 1.83
CA ILE A 19 -15.10 1.49 0.90
C ILE A 19 -16.59 1.17 0.66
N PRO A 20 -17.02 0.96 -0.61
CA PRO A 20 -18.38 0.57 -0.91
C PRO A 20 -18.75 -0.73 -0.19
N ALA A 21 -19.92 -0.75 0.47
CA ALA A 21 -20.38 -1.93 1.22
C ALA A 21 -20.50 -3.21 0.36
N ALA A 22 -20.67 -3.06 -0.95
CA ALA A 22 -20.70 -4.16 -1.91
C ALA A 22 -19.34 -4.84 -2.09
N ASP A 23 -18.24 -4.10 -1.89
CA ASP A 23 -16.87 -4.58 -2.08
C ASP A 23 -16.30 -5.21 -0.81
N VAL A 24 -16.86 -4.86 0.36
CA VAL A 24 -16.48 -5.45 1.66
C VAL A 24 -17.13 -6.83 1.82
N THR A 25 -16.59 -7.83 1.15
CA THR A 25 -16.94 -9.25 1.34
C THR A 25 -15.97 -9.91 2.31
N ASN A 26 -16.30 -11.10 2.82
CA ASN A 26 -15.44 -11.79 3.79
C ASN A 26 -14.13 -12.25 3.15
N ASP A 27 -14.17 -12.63 1.88
CA ASP A 27 -13.05 -13.05 1.05
C ASP A 27 -12.29 -11.90 0.40
N ALA A 28 -12.79 -10.65 0.53
CA ALA A 28 -12.09 -9.49 0.01
C ALA A 28 -10.73 -9.34 0.69
N ARG A 29 -9.68 -9.14 -0.12
CA ARG A 29 -8.31 -8.95 0.36
C ARG A 29 -8.08 -7.49 0.71
N ILE A 30 -7.63 -7.23 1.94
CA ILE A 30 -7.42 -5.90 2.52
C ILE A 30 -6.58 -5.01 1.59
N VAL A 31 -5.40 -5.46 1.15
CA VAL A 31 -4.57 -4.67 0.22
C VAL A 31 -5.03 -4.79 -1.23
N HIS A 32 -5.32 -6.01 -1.71
CA HIS A 32 -5.44 -6.25 -3.16
C HIS A 32 -6.80 -5.85 -3.74
N ASP A 33 -7.87 -6.02 -2.97
CA ASP A 33 -9.23 -5.75 -3.41
C ASP A 33 -9.75 -4.44 -2.80
N LEU A 34 -9.41 -4.16 -1.54
CA LEU A 34 -9.88 -2.96 -0.84
C LEU A 34 -8.88 -1.78 -0.86
N GLY A 35 -7.63 -2.02 -1.26
CA GLY A 35 -6.61 -0.97 -1.37
C GLY A 35 -6.11 -0.42 -0.04
N ILE A 36 -6.42 -1.05 1.09
CA ILE A 36 -5.96 -0.63 2.42
C ILE A 36 -4.52 -1.11 2.60
N ASP A 37 -3.56 -0.20 2.47
CA ASP A 37 -2.12 -0.49 2.55
C ASP A 37 -1.39 0.63 3.29
N GLY A 38 -0.12 0.41 3.65
CA GLY A 38 0.73 1.45 4.21
C GLY A 38 0.14 2.13 5.44
N ASP A 39 0.02 3.45 5.37
CA ASP A 39 -0.42 4.28 6.48
C ASP A 39 -1.91 4.04 6.81
N ASP A 40 -2.75 3.79 5.80
CA ASP A 40 -4.17 3.45 5.98
C ASP A 40 -4.34 2.12 6.72
N ALA A 41 -3.49 1.14 6.41
CA ALA A 41 -3.48 -0.14 7.13
C ALA A 41 -3.03 0.04 8.59
N ALA A 42 -2.05 0.91 8.85
CA ALA A 42 -1.59 1.20 10.20
C ALA A 42 -2.68 1.86 11.04
N GLU A 43 -3.43 2.80 10.47
CA GLU A 43 -4.57 3.46 11.13
C GLU A 43 -5.68 2.46 11.46
N LEU A 44 -6.06 1.60 10.51
CA LEU A 44 -7.04 0.53 10.72
C LEU A 44 -6.62 -0.38 11.89
N LEU A 45 -5.38 -0.87 11.90
CA LEU A 45 -4.87 -1.78 12.93
C LEU A 45 -4.79 -1.10 14.30
N GLN A 46 -4.40 0.18 14.35
CA GLN A 46 -4.41 0.95 15.58
C GLN A 46 -5.84 1.06 16.12
N ARG A 47 -6.83 1.29 15.26
CA ARG A 47 -8.22 1.36 15.68
C ARG A 47 -8.72 0.04 16.23
N LEU A 48 -8.39 -1.06 15.56
CA LEU A 48 -8.72 -2.41 16.03
C LEU A 48 -8.07 -2.74 17.37
N HIS A 49 -6.82 -2.32 17.58
CA HIS A 49 -6.16 -2.43 18.88
C HIS A 49 -6.90 -1.64 19.97
N VAL A 50 -7.35 -0.41 19.69
CA VAL A 50 -8.10 0.41 20.65
C VAL A 50 -9.47 -0.19 20.96
N ASP A 51 -10.19 -0.66 19.94
CA ASP A 51 -11.57 -1.13 20.07
C ASP A 51 -11.64 -2.55 20.69
N PHE A 52 -10.69 -3.43 20.36
CA PHE A 52 -10.71 -4.84 20.75
C PHE A 52 -9.55 -5.30 21.65
N GLY A 53 -8.53 -4.46 21.84
CA GLY A 53 -7.31 -4.85 22.55
C GLY A 53 -6.44 -5.86 21.82
N THR A 54 -6.64 -6.04 20.50
CA THR A 54 -5.88 -7.02 19.70
C THR A 54 -4.39 -6.68 19.67
N ASP A 55 -3.55 -7.63 20.03
CA ASP A 55 -2.10 -7.47 20.02
C ASP A 55 -1.52 -7.68 18.60
N PHE A 56 -0.94 -6.63 18.03
CA PHE A 56 -0.30 -6.65 16.72
C PHE A 56 1.24 -6.61 16.77
N GLU A 57 1.88 -6.77 17.93
CA GLU A 57 3.35 -6.66 18.05
C GLU A 57 4.09 -7.63 17.12
N ALA A 58 3.53 -8.83 16.89
CA ALA A 58 4.11 -9.80 15.96
C ALA A 58 4.10 -9.32 14.49
N LEU A 59 3.14 -8.48 14.12
CA LEU A 59 3.01 -7.92 12.77
C LEU A 59 4.18 -6.96 12.46
N ASP A 60 4.75 -6.24 13.42
CA ASP A 60 5.87 -5.32 13.17
C ASP A 60 7.05 -5.98 12.45
N LYS A 61 7.33 -7.25 12.80
CA LYS A 61 8.39 -8.06 12.17
C LYS A 61 7.97 -8.64 10.82
N GLN A 62 6.66 -8.74 10.58
CA GLN A 62 6.05 -9.34 9.40
C GLN A 62 5.43 -8.32 8.46
N TRP A 63 5.50 -7.02 8.76
CA TRP A 63 4.78 -5.95 8.05
C TRP A 63 4.92 -6.08 6.54
N LYS A 64 6.15 -6.19 6.07
CA LYS A 64 6.50 -6.28 4.64
C LYS A 64 5.98 -7.53 3.92
N LEU A 65 5.44 -8.50 4.66
CA LEU A 65 4.77 -9.66 4.07
C LEU A 65 3.33 -9.35 3.70
N PHE A 66 2.66 -8.44 4.41
CA PHE A 66 1.22 -8.18 4.25
C PHE A 66 0.92 -6.78 3.73
N PHE A 67 1.78 -5.80 4.04
CA PHE A 67 1.60 -4.39 3.71
C PHE A 67 2.89 -3.80 3.14
N ASN A 68 2.76 -2.85 2.22
CA ASN A 68 3.85 -1.95 1.86
C ASN A 68 4.07 -0.94 3.00
N SER A 69 5.30 -0.44 3.11
CA SER A 69 5.58 0.73 3.94
C SER A 69 5.55 1.94 3.00
N GLU A 70 4.51 2.76 3.09
CA GLU A 70 4.48 4.02 2.35
C GLU A 70 5.53 4.98 2.91
N GLY A 71 6.32 5.51 2.00
CA GLY A 71 7.53 6.26 2.33
C GLY A 71 8.58 6.05 1.26
N ALA A 72 9.06 7.15 0.68
CA ALA A 72 10.24 7.10 -0.14
C ALA A 72 11.43 6.75 0.75
N GLY A 73 11.67 5.45 0.96
CA GLY A 73 12.85 4.99 1.69
C GLY A 73 14.10 5.63 1.09
N TRP A 74 15.10 5.95 1.90
CA TRP A 74 16.28 6.70 1.44
C TRP A 74 16.92 6.13 0.14
N ARG A 75 16.78 4.82 -0.09
CA ARG A 75 17.17 4.12 -1.33
C ARG A 75 16.37 4.57 -2.56
N SER A 76 15.05 4.72 -2.46
CA SER A 76 14.23 5.19 -3.57
C SER A 76 14.47 6.68 -3.86
N ILE A 77 14.77 7.49 -2.85
CA ILE A 77 15.24 8.87 -3.05
C ILE A 77 16.59 8.88 -3.78
N LEU A 78 17.56 8.08 -3.31
CA LEU A 78 18.89 8.00 -3.92
C LEU A 78 18.90 7.44 -5.34
N LEU A 79 17.97 6.55 -5.68
CA LEU A 79 17.82 6.03 -7.04
C LEU A 79 16.94 6.93 -7.92
N GLY A 80 15.97 7.62 -7.31
CA GLY A 80 15.06 8.53 -7.98
C GLY A 80 15.75 9.79 -8.51
N ILE A 81 16.71 10.36 -7.76
CA ILE A 81 17.46 11.55 -8.21
C ILE A 81 18.28 11.28 -9.49
N PRO A 82 19.13 10.22 -9.57
CA PRO A 82 19.81 9.84 -10.80
C PRO A 82 18.84 9.53 -11.95
N LEU A 83 17.74 8.82 -11.68
CA LEU A 83 16.74 8.51 -12.69
C LEU A 83 16.12 9.79 -13.27
N LEU A 84 15.77 10.76 -12.42
CA LEU A 84 15.24 12.05 -12.83
C LEU A 84 16.24 12.85 -13.67
N LEU A 85 17.54 12.78 -13.35
CA LEU A 85 18.61 13.39 -14.15
C LEU A 85 18.75 12.71 -15.52
N VAL A 86 18.67 11.38 -15.58
CA VAL A 86 18.72 10.62 -16.84
C VAL A 86 17.50 10.93 -17.71
N CYS A 87 16.29 10.89 -17.14
CA CYS A 87 15.06 11.23 -17.83
C CYS A 87 15.05 12.69 -18.31
N GLY A 88 15.50 13.62 -17.46
CA GLY A 88 15.64 15.04 -17.80
C GLY A 88 16.66 15.29 -18.92
N GLY A 89 17.80 14.61 -18.88
CA GLY A 89 18.83 14.67 -19.94
C GLY A 89 18.31 14.15 -21.27
N ALA A 90 17.63 12.99 -21.28
CA ALA A 90 17.02 12.43 -22.48
C ALA A 90 15.93 13.34 -23.07
N ALA A 91 15.04 13.88 -22.22
CA ALA A 91 14.01 14.84 -22.63
C ALA A 91 14.62 16.12 -23.22
N GLY A 92 15.70 16.63 -22.61
CA GLY A 92 16.43 17.79 -23.10
C GLY A 92 17.05 17.59 -24.48
N ILE A 93 17.65 16.42 -24.74
CA ILE A 93 18.21 16.06 -26.06
C ILE A 93 17.10 16.03 -27.12
N ILE A 94 15.94 15.43 -26.82
CA ILE A 94 14.80 15.37 -27.74
C ILE A 94 14.28 16.77 -28.06
N VAL A 95 14.00 17.58 -27.03
CA VAL A 95 13.51 18.96 -27.20
C VAL A 95 14.49 19.82 -28.00
N GLY A 96 15.78 19.72 -27.70
CA GLY A 96 16.83 20.42 -28.43
C GLY A 96 16.92 20.00 -29.91
N ARG A 97 16.73 18.71 -30.20
CA ARG A 97 16.78 18.17 -31.56
C ARG A 97 15.60 18.60 -32.44
N TYR A 98 14.43 18.81 -31.85
CA TYR A 98 13.20 19.21 -32.56
C TYR A 98 12.87 20.71 -32.43
N GLY A 99 13.70 21.49 -31.74
CA GLY A 99 13.51 22.93 -31.57
C GLY A 99 12.27 23.28 -30.73
N TRP A 100 11.84 22.39 -29.84
CA TRP A 100 10.65 22.59 -29.04
C TRP A 100 10.87 23.61 -27.91
N PRO A 101 9.80 24.24 -27.40
CA PRO A 101 9.88 25.09 -26.22
C PRO A 101 10.47 24.34 -25.03
N LYS A 102 11.38 24.97 -24.28
CA LYS A 102 12.04 24.37 -23.11
C LYS A 102 11.05 23.88 -22.05
N ILE A 103 9.86 24.49 -21.98
CA ILE A 103 8.80 24.05 -21.05
C ILE A 103 8.31 22.62 -21.33
N MET A 104 8.37 22.17 -22.59
CA MET A 104 8.03 20.79 -22.96
C MET A 104 9.06 19.77 -22.46
N ALA A 105 10.30 20.19 -22.21
CA ALA A 105 11.32 19.29 -21.66
C ALA A 105 10.97 18.88 -20.22
N TYR A 106 10.45 19.82 -19.41
CA TYR A 106 10.03 19.52 -18.05
C TYR A 106 8.81 18.59 -18.04
N GLY A 107 7.81 18.86 -18.87
CA GLY A 107 6.64 17.98 -19.00
C GLY A 107 7.05 16.56 -19.42
N LEU A 108 7.88 16.44 -20.45
CA LEU A 108 8.37 15.14 -20.93
C LEU A 108 9.22 14.42 -19.88
N ALA A 109 10.10 15.12 -19.17
CA ALA A 109 10.93 14.54 -18.11
C ALA A 109 10.08 13.97 -16.97
N VAL A 110 9.05 14.70 -16.53
CA VAL A 110 8.10 14.25 -15.50
C VAL A 110 7.34 13.02 -15.99
N THR A 111 6.79 13.06 -17.20
CA THR A 111 6.04 11.91 -17.77
C THR A 111 6.92 10.66 -17.87
N VAL A 112 8.15 10.80 -18.38
CA VAL A 112 9.09 9.66 -18.50
C VAL A 112 9.50 9.14 -17.12
N PHE A 113 9.73 10.03 -16.15
CA PHE A 113 10.04 9.63 -14.77
C PHE A 113 8.91 8.83 -14.14
N PHE A 114 7.66 9.30 -14.21
CA PHE A 114 6.52 8.58 -13.66
C PHE A 114 6.26 7.26 -14.40
N ALA A 115 6.38 7.24 -15.73
CA ALA A 115 6.25 6.02 -16.52
C ALA A 115 7.33 4.98 -16.18
N ALA A 116 8.60 5.41 -16.02
CA ALA A 116 9.70 4.54 -15.64
C ALA A 116 9.55 4.03 -14.20
N SER A 117 9.19 4.89 -13.26
CA SER A 117 8.92 4.51 -11.87
C SER A 117 7.76 3.51 -11.77
N TRP A 118 6.68 3.71 -12.53
CA TRP A 118 5.55 2.77 -12.60
C TRP A 118 5.95 1.42 -13.22
N LEU A 119 6.75 1.44 -14.29
CA LEU A 119 7.23 0.20 -14.90
C LEU A 119 8.16 -0.56 -13.94
N PHE A 120 8.99 0.15 -13.20
CA PHE A 120 9.92 -0.41 -12.23
C PHE A 120 9.19 -1.01 -11.02
N SER A 121 8.17 -0.32 -10.49
CA SER A 121 7.35 -0.86 -9.41
C SER A 121 6.59 -2.11 -9.86
N ARG A 122 6.12 -2.16 -11.10
CA ARG A 122 5.49 -3.35 -11.67
C ARG A 122 6.45 -4.53 -11.84
N TRP A 123 7.73 -4.28 -12.08
CA TRP A 123 8.72 -5.35 -12.29
C TRP A 123 9.41 -5.83 -11.02
N PHE A 124 9.54 -4.97 -10.02
CA PHE A 124 10.30 -5.23 -8.80
C PHE A 124 9.46 -5.12 -7.52
N GLY A 125 8.14 -4.92 -7.64
CA GLY A 125 7.22 -4.98 -6.51
C GLY A 125 7.23 -6.37 -5.89
N ALA A 126 7.39 -6.44 -4.56
CA ALA A 126 7.24 -7.69 -3.84
C ALA A 126 5.76 -8.09 -3.84
N GLU A 127 5.46 -9.36 -4.11
CA GLU A 127 4.10 -9.87 -3.94
C GLU A 127 3.79 -9.92 -2.44
N LEU A 128 2.80 -9.13 -2.02
CA LEU A 128 2.28 -9.16 -0.66
C LEU A 128 1.40 -10.41 -0.50
N ARG A 129 1.46 -11.01 0.68
CA ARG A 129 0.54 -12.07 1.06
C ARG A 129 -0.87 -11.50 1.17
N PRO A 130 -1.87 -12.21 0.63
CA PRO A 130 -3.26 -11.81 0.82
C PRO A 130 -3.62 -11.92 2.30
N LEU A 131 -4.32 -10.91 2.79
CA LEU A 131 -5.02 -10.90 4.08
C LEU A 131 -6.48 -10.62 3.77
N THR A 132 -7.38 -11.54 4.09
CA THR A 132 -8.82 -11.36 3.88
C THR A 132 -9.49 -10.62 5.04
N VAL A 133 -10.67 -10.06 4.80
CA VAL A 133 -11.53 -9.50 5.85
C VAL A 133 -11.87 -10.56 6.91
N SER A 134 -12.16 -11.81 6.50
CA SER A 134 -12.38 -12.91 7.43
C SER A 134 -11.16 -13.23 8.27
N GLY A 135 -9.98 -13.33 7.66
CA GLY A 135 -8.75 -13.64 8.40
C GLY A 135 -8.38 -12.54 9.39
N LEU A 136 -8.56 -11.27 9.01
CA LEU A 136 -8.37 -10.16 9.95
C LEU A 136 -9.37 -10.24 11.12
N ALA A 137 -10.62 -10.61 10.84
CA ALA A 137 -11.61 -10.79 11.90
C ALA A 137 -11.30 -11.97 12.83
N GLU A 138 -10.77 -13.08 12.30
CA GLU A 138 -10.29 -14.21 13.10
C GLU A 138 -9.12 -13.80 14.01
N ILE A 139 -8.21 -12.95 13.52
CA ILE A 139 -7.11 -12.40 14.31
C ILE A 139 -7.62 -11.51 15.44
N ILE A 140 -8.62 -10.68 15.16
CA ILE A 140 -9.28 -9.85 16.17
C ILE A 140 -9.95 -10.74 17.23
N GLN A 141 -10.67 -11.79 16.81
CA GLN A 141 -11.29 -12.77 17.71
C GLN A 141 -10.27 -13.53 18.57
N ALA A 142 -9.14 -13.90 17.99
CA ALA A 142 -8.02 -14.52 18.71
C ALA A 142 -7.32 -13.54 19.67
N GLY A 143 -7.53 -12.23 19.48
CA GLY A 143 -6.95 -11.15 20.29
C GLY A 143 -5.46 -10.93 20.04
N ARG A 144 -4.85 -11.58 19.05
CA ARG A 144 -3.42 -11.46 18.76
C ARG A 144 -3.08 -11.85 17.32
N TRP A 145 -2.07 -11.18 16.76
CA TRP A 145 -1.49 -11.54 15.49
C TRP A 145 -0.69 -12.87 15.57
N PRO A 146 -0.81 -13.77 14.58
CA PRO A 146 -0.08 -15.04 14.57
C PRO A 146 1.43 -14.86 14.46
N LEU A 147 2.19 -15.66 15.21
CA LEU A 147 3.65 -15.68 15.10
C LEU A 147 4.13 -16.33 13.80
N ASP A 148 3.33 -17.24 13.24
CA ASP A 148 3.58 -17.86 11.95
C ASP A 148 2.77 -17.14 10.85
N PRO A 149 3.43 -16.47 9.90
CA PRO A 149 2.74 -15.74 8.83
C PRO A 149 2.06 -16.66 7.81
N THR A 150 2.25 -17.99 7.88
CA THR A 150 1.58 -18.94 6.97
C THR A 150 0.15 -19.27 7.39
N THR A 151 -0.24 -18.96 8.62
CA THR A 151 -1.61 -19.22 9.12
C THR A 151 -2.55 -18.03 8.90
N VAL A 152 -2.06 -16.95 8.28
CA VAL A 152 -2.83 -15.74 7.96
C VAL A 152 -3.34 -15.86 6.54
N HIS A 153 -4.66 -15.71 6.35
CA HIS A 153 -5.34 -15.82 5.07
C HIS A 153 -6.29 -14.66 4.80
#